data_AF-A0AAJ2ZE73-F1
#
_entry.id   AF-A0AAJ2ZE73-F1
#
_cell.length_a   1.000
_cell.length_b   1.000
_cell.length_c   1.000
_cell.angle_alpha   90.00
_cell.angle_beta   90.00
_cell.angle_gamma   90.00
#
_symmetry.space_group_name_H-M   'P 1'
#
loop_
_entity.id
_entity.type
_entity.pdbx_description
1 polymer ?
#
loop_
_entity_poly.entity_id
_entity_poly.type
_entity_poly.pdbx_seq_one_letter_code
_entity_poly.pdbx_strand_id
1 'polypeptide(L)'
;MVVISGTGETPVALHLARLAVGFGADLLAVTTRTDSTLARLASAVIEVPTAGTGQFGGSLFEQSALLLLDAVVLDLTGSQSDAYALMHARHANLQ
;
A
#
# COMPACT_ATOMS: atom_id res chain seq x y z
N MET A 1 -1.17 1.38 -10.41
CA MET A 1 -0.53 2.17 -9.35
C MET A 1 -1.07 1.73 -8.00
N VAL A 2 -0.22 1.65 -6.98
CA VAL A 2 -0.63 1.37 -5.60
C VAL A 2 -0.37 2.62 -4.75
N VAL A 3 -1.36 3.06 -3.98
CA VAL A 3 -1.23 4.21 -3.07
C VAL A 3 -1.62 3.79 -1.67
N ILE A 4 -0.77 4.11 -0.70
CA ILE A 4 -0.96 3.79 0.72
C ILE A 4 -1.19 5.12 1.45
N SER A 5 -2.37 5.30 2.02
CA SER A 5 -2.70 6.50 2.80
C SER A 5 -3.79 6.18 3.82
N GLY A 6 -3.48 6.36 5.10
CA GLY A 6 -4.42 6.06 6.19
C GLY A 6 -5.70 6.88 6.05
N THR A 7 -5.59 8.20 5.92
CA THR A 7 -6.76 9.08 5.76
C THR A 7 -7.37 9.02 4.36
N GLY A 8 -6.58 8.64 3.35
CA GLY A 8 -6.97 8.74 1.95
C GLY A 8 -7.10 10.18 1.42
N GLU A 9 -6.57 11.16 2.16
CA GLU A 9 -6.67 12.59 1.84
C GLU A 9 -5.30 13.28 1.73
N THR A 10 -4.20 12.52 1.74
CA THR A 10 -2.84 13.09 1.63
C THR A 10 -2.67 13.83 0.30
N PRO A 11 -2.41 15.16 0.28
CA PRO A 11 -2.51 15.96 -0.94
C PRO A 11 -1.63 15.50 -2.09
N VAL A 12 -0.35 15.18 -1.82
CA VAL A 12 0.60 14.72 -2.84
C VAL A 12 0.17 13.35 -3.39
N ALA A 13 -0.27 12.44 -2.53
CA ALA A 13 -0.74 11.12 -2.94
C ALA A 13 -1.99 11.23 -3.84
N LEU A 14 -2.95 12.08 -3.48
CA LEU A 14 -4.13 12.35 -4.29
C LEU A 14 -3.80 12.98 -5.64
N HIS A 15 -2.85 13.93 -5.67
CA HIS A 15 -2.41 14.55 -6.91
C HIS A 15 -1.84 13.49 -7.88
N LEU A 16 -0.93 12.64 -7.40
CA LEU A 16 -0.35 11.56 -8.19
C LEU A 16 -1.41 10.53 -8.59
N ALA A 17 -2.33 10.16 -7.68
CA ALA A 17 -3.47 9.29 -7.96
C ALA A 17 -4.31 9.77 -9.14
N ARG A 18 -4.68 11.07 -9.13
CA ARG A 18 -5.45 11.67 -10.22
C ARG A 18 -4.69 11.67 -11.54
N LEU A 19 -3.39 11.96 -11.53
CA LEU A 19 -2.56 11.89 -12.74
C LEU A 19 -2.51 10.47 -13.31
N ALA A 20 -2.21 9.48 -12.47
CA ALA A 20 -2.12 8.09 -12.92
C ALA A 20 -3.45 7.57 -13.49
N VAL A 21 -4.57 7.83 -12.81
CA VAL A 21 -5.90 7.49 -13.32
C VAL A 21 -6.22 8.27 -14.61
N GLY A 22 -5.85 9.54 -14.69
CA GLY A 22 -5.99 10.35 -15.90
C GLY A 22 -5.21 9.82 -17.11
N PHE A 23 -4.10 9.10 -16.86
CA PHE A 23 -3.34 8.37 -17.88
C PHE A 23 -3.84 6.93 -18.13
N GLY A 24 -4.97 6.55 -17.53
CA GLY A 24 -5.59 5.23 -17.72
C GLY A 24 -4.99 4.10 -16.89
N ALA A 25 -4.19 4.42 -15.85
CA ALA A 25 -3.68 3.39 -14.95
C ALA A 25 -4.75 2.93 -13.94
N ASP A 26 -4.82 1.63 -13.68
CA ASP A 26 -5.57 1.09 -12.54
C ASP A 26 -4.98 1.60 -11.22
N LEU A 27 -5.85 1.93 -10.27
CA LEU A 27 -5.47 2.42 -8.96
C LEU A 27 -5.96 1.46 -7.87
N LEU A 28 -5.02 0.91 -7.11
CA LEU A 28 -5.27 0.19 -5.87
C LEU A 28 -5.01 1.13 -4.69
N ALA A 29 -6.02 1.36 -3.86
CA ALA A 29 -5.88 2.12 -2.62
C ALA A 29 -5.74 1.19 -1.42
N VAL A 30 -4.72 1.42 -0.58
CA VAL A 30 -4.56 0.80 0.73
C VAL A 30 -4.84 1.87 1.79
N THR A 31 -5.97 1.77 2.49
CA THR A 31 -6.47 2.84 3.36
C THR A 31 -7.34 2.30 4.50
N THR A 32 -7.49 3.05 5.59
CA THR A 32 -8.50 2.74 6.63
C THR A 32 -9.86 3.36 6.30
N ARG A 33 -9.89 4.38 5.43
CA ARG A 33 -11.09 5.14 5.09
C ARG A 33 -11.59 4.79 3.70
N THR A 34 -12.48 3.81 3.62
CA THR A 34 -13.14 3.37 2.37
C THR A 34 -14.07 4.44 1.77
N ASP A 35 -14.40 5.48 2.55
CA ASP A 35 -15.17 6.66 2.12
C ASP A 35 -14.29 7.85 1.68
N SER A 36 -12.97 7.70 1.64
CA SER A 36 -12.03 8.78 1.30
C SER A 36 -12.02 9.15 -0.18
N THR A 37 -11.43 10.31 -0.51
CA THR A 37 -11.20 10.72 -1.90
C THR A 37 -10.34 9.71 -2.65
N LEU A 38 -9.30 9.18 -2.01
CA LEU A 38 -8.45 8.15 -2.62
C LEU A 38 -9.25 6.89 -2.94
N ALA A 39 -10.07 6.40 -2.00
CA ALA A 39 -10.89 5.21 -2.20
C ALA A 39 -11.89 5.36 -3.35
N ARG A 40 -12.52 6.54 -3.50
CA ARG A 40 -13.42 6.83 -4.62
C ARG A 40 -12.74 6.87 -5.99
N LEU A 41 -11.45 7.19 -6.05
CA LEU A 41 -10.68 7.20 -7.30
C LEU A 41 -10.19 5.81 -7.70
N ALA A 42 -10.13 4.88 -6.75
CA ALA A 42 -9.50 3.58 -6.94
C ALA A 42 -10.41 2.59 -7.66
N SER A 43 -9.82 1.76 -8.53
CA SER A 43 -10.52 0.61 -9.13
C SER A 43 -10.64 -0.57 -8.16
N ALA A 44 -9.77 -0.61 -7.14
CA ALA A 44 -9.84 -1.56 -6.04
C ALA A 44 -9.36 -0.92 -4.72
N VAL A 45 -9.92 -1.37 -3.61
CA VAL A 45 -9.57 -0.89 -2.26
C VAL A 45 -9.23 -2.09 -1.37
N ILE A 46 -8.08 -2.03 -0.71
CA ILE A 46 -7.76 -2.88 0.43
C ILE A 46 -7.94 -2.03 1.69
N GLU A 47 -8.97 -2.39 2.47
CA GLU A 47 -9.20 -1.78 3.76
C GLU A 47 -8.21 -2.31 4.79
N VAL A 48 -7.50 -1.40 5.46
CA VAL A 48 -6.65 -1.70 6.62
C VAL A 48 -7.38 -1.20 7.87
N PRO A 49 -8.16 -2.07 8.54
CA PRO A 49 -9.00 -1.64 9.64
C PRO A 49 -8.14 -1.20 10.82
N THR A 50 -8.30 0.05 11.24
CA THR A 50 -7.64 0.59 12.42
C THR A 50 -8.66 1.28 13.31
N ALA A 51 -8.73 0.90 14.58
CA ALA A 51 -9.63 1.53 15.54
C ALA A 51 -8.93 1.71 16.89
N GLY A 52 -9.22 2.83 17.56
CA GLY A 52 -8.92 3.09 18.98
C GLY A 52 -7.57 2.56 19.46
N THR A 53 -6.50 3.31 19.23
CA THR A 53 -5.15 2.94 19.65
C THR A 53 -4.50 4.02 20.51
N GLY A 54 -3.67 3.60 21.47
CA GLY A 54 -2.79 4.50 22.23
C GLY A 54 -1.48 4.82 21.50
N GLN A 55 -1.28 4.29 20.30
CA GLN A 55 -0.10 4.54 19.49
C GLN A 55 -0.10 5.97 18.95
N PHE A 56 1.11 6.52 18.78
CA PHE A 56 1.28 7.89 18.33
C PHE A 56 0.85 8.06 16.86
N GLY A 57 -0.04 9.02 16.59
CA GLY A 57 -0.46 9.38 15.24
C GLY A 57 -0.99 8.20 14.43
N GLY A 58 -0.48 8.07 13.19
CA GLY A 58 -0.87 7.02 12.24
C GLY A 58 -0.18 5.66 12.42
N SER A 59 0.59 5.46 13.50
CA SER A 59 1.51 4.31 13.62
C SER A 59 0.82 2.94 13.44
N LEU A 60 -0.39 2.76 13.98
CA LEU A 60 -1.12 1.49 13.83
C LEU A 60 -1.40 1.18 12.36
N PHE A 61 -1.82 2.19 11.59
CA PHE A 61 -2.08 2.03 10.16
C PHE A 61 -0.80 1.68 9.41
N GLU A 62 0.28 2.42 9.66
CA GLU A 62 1.56 2.22 8.97
C GLU A 62 2.13 0.82 9.22
N GLN A 63 2.12 0.37 10.47
CA GLN A 63 2.57 -0.97 10.84
C GLN A 63 1.68 -2.07 10.25
N SER A 64 0.36 -1.88 10.30
CA SER A 64 -0.59 -2.84 9.74
C SER A 64 -0.46 -2.94 8.22
N ALA A 65 -0.26 -1.81 7.53
CA ALA A 65 -0.03 -1.77 6.10
C ALA A 65 1.30 -2.44 5.73
N LEU A 66 2.36 -2.25 6.51
CA LEU A 66 3.63 -2.94 6.31
C LEU A 66 3.46 -4.46 6.38
N LEU A 67 2.87 -4.97 7.48
CA LEU A 67 2.65 -6.40 7.66
C LEU A 67 1.75 -7.00 6.58
N LEU A 68 0.71 -6.27 6.19
CA LEU A 68 -0.17 -6.66 5.09
C LEU A 68 0.61 -6.81 3.77
N LEU A 69 1.44 -5.83 3.43
CA LEU A 69 2.19 -5.85 2.17
C LEU A 69 3.29 -6.91 2.17
N ASP A 70 3.93 -7.16 3.31
CA ASP A 70 4.85 -8.29 3.48
C ASP A 70 4.12 -9.64 3.31
N ALA A 71 2.90 -9.77 3.85
CA ALA A 71 2.09 -10.97 3.66
C ALA A 71 1.68 -11.18 2.19
N VAL A 72 1.39 -10.10 1.45
CA VAL A 72 1.17 -10.17 -0.01
C VAL A 72 2.42 -10.67 -0.73
N VAL A 73 3.61 -10.16 -0.36
CA VAL A 73 4.88 -10.65 -0.93
C VAL A 73 5.10 -12.13 -0.60
N LEU A 74 4.82 -12.56 0.64
CA LEU A 74 4.92 -13.95 1.05
C LEU A 74 3.99 -14.86 0.23
N ASP A 75 2.75 -14.45 0.01
CA ASP A 75 1.78 -15.19 -0.81
C ASP A 75 2.26 -15.30 -2.28
N LEU A 76 2.69 -14.18 -2.87
CA LEU A 76 3.23 -14.14 -4.24
C LEU A 76 4.49 -15.00 -4.42
N THR A 77 5.26 -15.22 -3.36
CA THR A 77 6.52 -15.97 -3.40
C THR A 77 6.42 -17.39 -2.85
N GLY A 78 5.29 -17.76 -2.22
CA GLY A 78 5.16 -19.03 -1.49
C GLY A 78 5.34 -20.29 -2.33
N SER A 79 5.16 -20.20 -3.65
CA SER A 79 5.41 -21.31 -4.59
C SER A 79 6.83 -21.35 -5.17
N GLN A 80 7.65 -20.34 -4.90
CA GLN A 80 9.01 -20.21 -5.42
C GLN A 80 10.03 -20.62 -4.35
N SER A 81 10.60 -21.82 -4.49
CA SER A 81 11.60 -22.36 -3.55
C SER A 81 12.82 -21.44 -3.37
N ASP A 82 13.18 -20.69 -4.41
CA ASP A 82 14.40 -19.89 -4.47
C ASP A 82 14.10 -18.36 -4.35
N ALA A 83 12.90 -18.00 -3.90
CA ALA A 83 12.45 -16.60 -3.85
C ALA A 83 13.43 -15.67 -3.13
N TYR A 84 13.96 -16.13 -1.99
CA TYR A 84 14.91 -15.35 -1.19
C TYR A 84 16.21 -15.08 -1.96
N ALA A 85 16.79 -16.10 -2.61
CA ALA A 85 18.03 -15.95 -3.38
C ALA A 85 17.83 -15.01 -4.57
N LEU A 86 16.69 -15.12 -5.26
CA LEU A 86 16.33 -14.23 -6.38
C LEU A 86 16.15 -12.77 -5.95
N MET A 87 15.51 -12.54 -4.79
CA MET A 87 15.37 -11.20 -4.22
C MET A 87 16.74 -10.63 -3.85
N HIS A 88 17.56 -11.41 -3.14
CA HIS A 88 18.90 -10.99 -2.71
C HIS A 88 19.81 -10.65 -3.90
N ALA A 89 19.75 -11.41 -4.99
CA ALA A 89 20.54 -11.14 -6.20
C ALA A 89 20.15 -9.83 -6.91
N ARG A 90 18.92 -9.34 -6.71
CA ARG A 90 18.40 -8.09 -7.30
C ARG A 90 18.45 -6.91 -6.34
N HIS A 91 18.77 -7.15 -5.06
CA HIS A 91 18.87 -6.11 -4.06
C HIS A 91 20.06 -5.19 -4.36
N ALA A 92 19.86 -3.87 -4.27
CA ALA A 92 20.92 -2.89 -4.47
C ALA A 92 22.08 -3.13 -3.49
N ASN A 93 23.32 -3.06 -3.97
CA ASN A 93 24.52 -3.38 -3.20
C ASN A 93 25.51 -2.21 -3.05
N LEU A 94 25.12 -1.02 -3.52
CA LEU A 94 25.80 0.24 -3.27
C LEU A 94 25.07 0.95 -2.12
N GLN A 95 25.80 1.24 -1.03
CA GLN A 95 25.33 2.06 0.08
C GLN A 95 25.98 3.44 0.05
#